data_AF-A0A6G0XKX8-F1
#
_entry.id   AF-A0A6G0XKX8-F1
#
_cell.length_a   1.000
_cell.length_b   1.000
_cell.length_c   1.000
_cell.angle_alpha   90.00
_cell.angle_beta   90.00
_cell.angle_gamma   90.00
#
_symmetry.space_group_name_H-M   'P 1'
#
loop_
_entity.id
_entity.type
_entity.pdbx_description
1 polymer ?
#
loop_
_entity_poly.entity_id
_entity_poly.type
_entity_poly.pdbx_seq_one_letter_code
_entity_poly.pdbx_strand_id
1 'polypeptide(L)'
;MEPRRLLDSAAECTAPQTILEENVNVETALGQADAFRRDNKVLMMLNGQNDGVVMEWSKDSGDNCLHSLTATAAAALGANPDYFPNGLRLYNSMGHAITTAEELDVERLAYILVDF
;
A
#
# COMPACT_ATOMS: atom_id res chain seq x y z
N MET A 1 2.98 11.38 22.01
CA MET A 1 2.31 10.36 21.19
C MET A 1 1.89 11.02 19.89
N GLU A 2 2.41 10.57 18.75
CA GLU A 2 1.91 11.02 17.45
C GLU A 2 0.52 10.40 17.23
N PRO A 3 -0.49 11.14 16.74
CA PRO A 3 -1.82 10.58 16.48
C PRO A 3 -1.74 9.44 15.45
N ARG A 4 -2.58 8.41 15.64
CA ARG A 4 -2.71 7.30 14.68
C ARG A 4 -3.21 7.86 13.34
N ARG A 5 -2.40 7.78 12.29
CA ARG A 5 -2.79 8.19 10.94
C ARG A 5 -3.42 7.01 10.20
N LEU A 6 -4.74 6.91 10.27
CA LEU A 6 -5.53 5.93 9.55
C LEU A 6 -5.80 6.42 8.12
N LEU A 7 -5.89 5.49 7.18
CA LEU A 7 -6.39 5.79 5.84
C LEU A 7 -7.89 6.05 5.88
N ASP A 8 -8.36 7.01 5.09
CA ASP A 8 -9.78 7.35 5.01
C ASP A 8 -10.56 6.25 4.27
N SER A 9 -11.41 5.52 5.01
CA SER A 9 -12.26 4.47 4.47
C SER A 9 -13.58 4.98 3.87
N ALA A 10 -13.91 6.26 4.07
CA ALA A 10 -15.16 6.85 3.58
C ALA A 10 -15.00 7.42 2.15
N ALA A 11 -13.77 7.58 1.67
CA ALA A 11 -13.49 8.08 0.36
C ALA A 11 -13.75 7.01 -0.71
N GLU A 12 -14.62 7.30 -1.67
CA GLU A 12 -14.90 6.39 -2.78
C GLU A 12 -13.76 6.45 -3.82
N CYS A 13 -13.14 5.29 -4.06
CA CYS A 13 -12.17 5.11 -5.13
C CYS A 13 -12.87 4.56 -6.38
N THR A 14 -12.72 5.24 -7.52
CA THR A 14 -13.29 4.81 -8.80
C THR A 14 -12.33 3.98 -9.65
N ALA A 15 -11.03 4.01 -9.33
CA ALA A 15 -10.03 3.23 -10.02
C ALA A 15 -10.02 1.76 -9.54
N PRO A 16 -9.99 0.78 -10.47
CA PRO A 16 -9.82 -0.62 -10.08
C PRO A 16 -8.46 -0.83 -9.43
N GLN A 17 -8.40 -1.71 -8.43
CA GLN A 17 -7.16 -2.09 -7.77
C GLN A 17 -6.68 -3.41 -8.37
N THR A 18 -5.64 -3.35 -9.21
CA THR A 18 -5.13 -4.50 -9.97
C THR A 18 -3.87 -5.06 -9.32
N ILE A 19 -3.89 -6.36 -8.99
CA ILE A 19 -2.69 -7.11 -8.61
C ILE A 19 -2.03 -7.62 -9.89
N LEU A 20 -0.75 -7.28 -10.07
CA LEU A 20 0.05 -7.68 -11.22
C LEU A 20 0.91 -8.91 -10.93
N GLU A 21 1.42 -9.01 -9.71
CA GLU A 21 2.32 -10.08 -9.28
C GLU A 21 2.18 -10.32 -7.77
N GLU A 22 2.28 -11.58 -7.35
CA GLU A 22 2.23 -12.00 -5.95
C GLU A 22 3.57 -12.64 -5.55
N ASN A 23 3.86 -12.67 -4.24
CA ASN A 23 5.08 -13.27 -3.67
C ASN A 23 6.37 -12.59 -4.15
N VAL A 24 6.34 -11.26 -4.31
CA VAL A 24 7.51 -10.47 -4.71
C VAL A 24 8.32 -10.09 -3.48
N ASN A 25 9.57 -10.54 -3.43
CA ASN A 25 10.48 -10.23 -2.34
C ASN A 25 10.99 -8.78 -2.39
N VAL A 26 11.08 -8.13 -1.23
CA VAL A 26 11.53 -6.75 -1.07
C VAL A 26 12.94 -6.52 -1.62
N GLU A 27 13.86 -7.47 -1.49
CA GLU A 27 15.23 -7.31 -1.99
C GLU A 27 15.28 -7.19 -3.52
N THR A 28 14.41 -7.92 -4.21
CA THR A 28 14.25 -7.81 -5.66
C THR A 28 13.71 -6.44 -6.06
N ALA A 29 12.81 -5.88 -5.26
CA ALA A 29 12.12 -4.62 -5.56
C ALA A 29 12.90 -3.35 -5.17
N LEU A 30 13.78 -3.41 -4.15
CA LEU A 30 14.56 -2.25 -3.68
C LEU A 30 15.40 -1.61 -4.79
N GLY A 31 15.92 -2.42 -5.72
CA GLY A 31 16.66 -1.93 -6.88
C GLY A 31 15.79 -1.44 -8.05
N GLN A 32 14.47 -1.49 -7.92
CA GLN A 32 13.51 -1.30 -9.02
C GLN A 32 12.55 -0.13 -8.83
N ALA A 33 12.72 0.71 -7.80
CA ALA A 33 11.80 1.83 -7.53
C ALA A 33 11.58 2.77 -8.74
N ASP A 34 12.63 3.03 -9.53
CA ASP A 34 12.51 3.85 -10.75
C ASP A 34 11.75 3.12 -11.88
N ALA A 35 11.90 1.80 -11.97
CA ALA A 35 11.11 0.99 -12.91
C ALA A 35 9.64 0.97 -12.49
N PHE A 36 9.37 0.80 -11.20
CA PHE A 36 8.00 0.86 -10.66
C PHE A 36 7.37 2.23 -10.91
N ARG A 37 8.13 3.32 -10.72
CA ARG A 37 7.66 4.67 -11.04
C ARG A 37 7.32 4.84 -12.51
N ARG A 38 8.20 4.41 -13.42
CA ARG A 38 7.96 4.51 -14.86
C ARG A 38 6.76 3.68 -15.30
N ASP A 39 6.59 2.51 -14.70
CA ASP A 39 5.59 1.53 -15.10
C ASP A 39 4.29 1.64 -14.28
N ASN A 40 4.14 2.69 -13.46
CA ASN A 40 3.00 2.92 -12.57
C ASN A 40 2.68 1.72 -11.67
N LYS A 41 3.68 1.29 -10.90
CA LYS A 41 3.58 0.16 -9.97
C LYS A 41 3.96 0.57 -8.56
N VAL A 42 3.46 -0.20 -7.61
CA VAL A 42 3.79 -0.13 -6.18
C VAL A 42 3.91 -1.55 -5.64
N LEU A 43 4.88 -1.78 -4.75
CA LEU A 43 4.94 -3.00 -3.95
C LEU A 43 4.31 -2.74 -2.59
N MET A 44 3.32 -3.56 -2.26
CA MET A 44 2.60 -3.52 -0.99
C MET A 44 2.93 -4.79 -0.21
N MET A 45 3.29 -4.64 1.06
CA MET A 45 3.68 -5.76 1.95
C MET A 45 2.93 -5.65 3.27
N LEU A 46 2.72 -6.76 3.98
CA LEU A 46 2.31 -6.68 5.39
C LEU A 46 3.51 -6.28 6.24
N ASN A 47 3.28 -5.48 7.28
CA ASN A 47 4.33 -5.09 8.20
C ASN A 47 4.96 -6.33 8.87
N GLY A 48 6.28 -6.41 8.85
CA GLY A 48 7.03 -7.58 9.34
C GLY A 48 7.19 -8.72 8.34
N GLN A 49 6.66 -8.59 7.12
CA GLN A 49 6.88 -9.52 6.01
C GLN A 49 7.84 -8.93 4.97
N ASN A 50 8.59 -9.80 4.30
CA ASN A 50 9.52 -9.43 3.22
C ASN A 50 8.95 -9.68 1.83
N ASP A 51 7.83 -10.40 1.73
CA ASP A 51 7.18 -10.71 0.47
C ASP A 51 5.85 -9.96 0.36
N GLY A 52 5.58 -9.44 -0.83
CA GLY A 52 4.46 -8.55 -1.10
C GLY A 52 3.72 -8.88 -2.39
N VAL A 53 2.79 -7.98 -2.72
CA VAL A 53 2.10 -7.94 -4.01
C VAL A 53 2.47 -6.66 -4.76
N VAL A 54 2.71 -6.78 -6.06
CA VAL A 54 2.90 -5.63 -6.95
C VAL A 54 1.54 -5.26 -7.52
N MET A 55 1.19 -3.99 -7.41
CA MET A 55 -0.08 -3.45 -7.88
C MET A 55 0.12 -2.29 -8.85
N GLU A 56 -0.88 -2.06 -9.70
CA GLU A 56 -0.96 -0.83 -10.49
C GLU A 56 -1.20 0.36 -9.56
N TRP A 57 -0.45 1.45 -9.78
CA TRP A 57 -0.58 2.67 -9.01
C TRP A 57 -0.12 3.90 -9.79
N SER A 58 -0.98 4.90 -9.86
CA SER A 58 -0.67 6.25 -10.31
C SER A 58 -1.09 7.25 -9.24
N LYS A 59 -0.30 8.30 -9.01
CA LYS A 59 -0.74 9.40 -8.14
C LYS A 59 -2.02 10.09 -8.62
N ASP A 60 -2.34 9.99 -9.91
CA ASP A 60 -3.57 10.54 -10.50
C ASP A 60 -4.83 9.78 -10.02
N SER A 61 -4.66 8.59 -9.42
CA SER A 61 -5.75 7.86 -8.75
C SER A 61 -6.29 8.59 -7.52
N GLY A 62 -5.50 9.48 -6.92
CA GLY A 62 -5.89 10.32 -5.78
C GLY A 62 -5.84 9.61 -4.41
N ASP A 63 -5.83 10.43 -3.36
CA ASP A 63 -5.72 9.98 -1.96
C ASP A 63 -6.89 9.06 -1.56
N ASN A 64 -8.07 9.29 -2.16
CA ASN A 64 -9.28 8.49 -1.96
C ASN A 64 -9.11 7.01 -2.36
N CYS A 65 -8.08 6.67 -3.14
CA CYS A 65 -7.79 5.29 -3.53
C CYS A 65 -6.85 4.54 -2.58
N LEU A 66 -6.19 5.21 -1.65
CA LEU A 66 -5.22 4.55 -0.76
C LEU A 66 -5.86 3.48 0.11
N HIS A 67 -7.04 3.72 0.67
CA HIS A 67 -7.72 2.74 1.51
C HIS A 67 -8.09 1.49 0.69
N SER A 68 -8.69 1.68 -0.49
CA SER A 68 -9.06 0.58 -1.40
C SER A 68 -7.84 -0.24 -1.83
N LEU A 69 -6.78 0.43 -2.30
CA LEU A 69 -5.50 -0.20 -2.66
C LEU A 69 -4.95 -1.04 -1.51
N THR A 70 -4.90 -0.45 -0.31
CA THR A 70 -4.35 -1.08 0.90
C THR A 70 -5.19 -2.28 1.32
N ALA A 71 -6.52 -2.18 1.29
CA ALA A 71 -7.40 -3.29 1.63
C ALA A 71 -7.27 -4.46 0.65
N THR A 72 -7.20 -4.18 -0.66
CA THR A 72 -7.00 -5.21 -1.70
C THR A 72 -5.67 -5.92 -1.51
N ALA A 73 -4.57 -5.19 -1.32
CA ALA A 73 -3.26 -5.76 -1.06
C ALA A 73 -3.25 -6.60 0.22
N ALA A 74 -3.78 -6.07 1.33
CA ALA A 74 -3.82 -6.76 2.62
C ALA A 74 -4.57 -8.10 2.53
N ALA A 75 -5.73 -8.12 1.86
CA ALA A 75 -6.51 -9.33 1.66
C ALA A 75 -5.75 -10.37 0.82
N ALA A 76 -5.10 -9.94 -0.27
CA ALA A 76 -4.29 -10.84 -1.10
C ALA A 76 -3.08 -11.42 -0.34
N LEU A 77 -2.51 -10.65 0.58
CA LEU A 77 -1.44 -11.09 1.47
C LEU A 77 -1.93 -11.94 2.66
N GLY A 78 -3.23 -12.27 2.71
CA GLY A 78 -3.81 -13.15 3.72
C GLY A 78 -4.19 -12.49 5.03
N ALA A 79 -4.21 -11.15 5.12
CA ALA A 79 -4.75 -10.47 6.29
C ALA A 79 -6.27 -10.67 6.37
N ASN A 80 -6.80 -10.87 7.58
CA ASN A 80 -8.24 -11.06 7.78
C ASN A 80 -9.00 -9.74 7.52
N PRO A 81 -9.92 -9.70 6.53
CA PRO A 81 -10.72 -8.51 6.23
C PRO A 81 -11.59 -8.02 7.39
N ASP A 82 -11.92 -8.89 8.35
CA ASP A 82 -12.70 -8.52 9.55
C ASP A 82 -12.00 -7.45 10.41
N TYR A 83 -10.68 -7.28 10.25
CA TYR A 83 -9.92 -6.26 10.97
C TYR A 83 -9.83 -4.91 10.24
N PHE A 84 -10.19 -4.84 8.96
CA PHE A 84 -10.08 -3.61 8.18
C PHE A 84 -10.98 -2.47 8.70
N PRO A 85 -12.20 -2.73 9.23
CA PRO A 85 -13.05 -1.70 9.83
C PRO A 85 -12.40 -0.99 11.04
N ASN A 86 -11.41 -1.59 11.69
CA ASN A 86 -10.69 -0.94 12.78
C ASN A 86 -9.64 0.08 12.28
N GLY A 87 -9.36 0.06 10.98
CA GLY A 87 -8.49 0.99 10.30
C GLY A 87 -7.26 0.32 9.68
N LEU A 88 -6.90 0.80 8.50
CA LEU A 88 -5.67 0.43 7.80
C LEU A 88 -4.66 1.57 7.88
N ARG A 89 -3.38 1.22 7.99
CA ARG A 89 -2.27 2.18 7.97
C ARG A 89 -1.24 1.75 6.95
N LEU A 90 -0.60 2.74 6.34
CA LEU A 90 0.45 2.54 5.36
C LEU A 90 1.71 3.28 5.79
N TYR A 91 2.86 2.62 5.64
CA TYR A 91 4.16 3.13 6.07
C TYR A 91 5.22 2.95 5.00
N ASN A 92 6.17 3.88 4.93
CA ASN A 92 7.37 3.69 4.13
C ASN A 92 8.41 2.83 4.86
N SER A 93 9.55 2.57 4.19
CA SER A 93 10.67 1.80 4.75
C SER A 93 11.33 2.42 5.99
N MET A 94 11.11 3.71 6.22
CA MET A 94 11.59 4.44 7.39
C MET A 94 10.59 4.45 8.55
N GLY A 95 9.41 3.85 8.39
CA GLY A 95 8.35 3.84 9.39
C GLY A 95 7.54 5.15 9.47
N HIS A 96 7.66 6.03 8.48
CA HIS A 96 6.81 7.21 8.37
C HIS A 96 5.48 6.84 7.71
N ALA A 97 4.39 7.43 8.21
CA ALA A 97 3.06 7.18 7.68
C ALA A 97 2.92 7.78 6.27
N ILE A 98 2.32 7.00 5.37
CA ILE A 98 1.90 7.42 4.04
C ILE A 98 0.40 7.67 4.11
N THR A 99 -0.02 8.90 3.82
CA THR A 99 -1.40 9.36 3.91
C THR A 99 -1.92 10.00 2.63
N THR A 100 -1.03 10.24 1.66
CA THR A 100 -1.36 10.86 0.37
C THR A 100 -0.83 10.02 -0.79
N ALA A 101 -1.48 10.17 -1.94
CA ALA A 101 -1.13 9.50 -3.16
C ALA A 101 0.27 9.88 -3.64
N GLU A 102 0.67 11.13 -3.43
CA GLU A 102 2.00 11.63 -3.79
C GLU A 102 3.09 11.05 -2.90
N GLU A 103 2.83 10.85 -1.59
CA GLU A 103 3.76 10.15 -0.70
C GLU A 103 3.98 8.70 -1.18
N LEU A 104 2.90 7.98 -1.52
CA LEU A 104 3.03 6.61 -2.05
C LEU A 104 3.77 6.57 -3.39
N ASP A 105 3.55 7.58 -4.23
CA ASP A 105 4.22 7.76 -5.52
C ASP A 105 5.74 8.00 -5.40
N VAL A 106 6.16 8.67 -4.33
CA VAL A 106 7.57 8.84 -4.01
C VAL A 106 8.19 7.53 -3.55
N GLU A 107 7.55 6.85 -2.59
CA GLU A 107 8.11 5.71 -1.87
C GLU A 107 8.12 4.41 -2.68
N ARG A 108 7.06 4.15 -3.47
CA ARG A 108 6.84 2.93 -4.29
C ARG A 108 6.81 1.59 -3.56
N LEU A 109 7.37 1.51 -2.36
CA LEU A 109 7.36 0.34 -1.50
C LEU A 109 6.69 0.76 -0.19
N ALA A 110 5.65 0.03 0.19
CA ALA A 110 4.88 0.38 1.37
C ALA A 110 4.48 -0.83 2.20
N TYR A 111 4.44 -0.62 3.51
CA TYR A 111 4.12 -1.62 4.51
C TYR A 111 2.75 -1.31 5.11
N ILE A 112 1.88 -2.30 4.98
CA ILE A 112 0.52 -2.29 5.46
C ILE A 112 0.52 -2.78 6.89
N LEU A 113 -0.10 -2.00 7.74
CA LEU A 113 -0.36 -2.38 9.10
C LEU A 113 -1.86 -2.52 9.28
N VAL A 114 -2.31 -3.77 9.30
CA VAL A 114 -3.69 -4.17 9.64
C VAL A 114 -3.78 -4.26 11.17
N ASP A 115 -4.94 -3.90 11.70
CA ASP A 115 -5.17 -3.58 13.10
C ASP A 115 -4.77 -4.66 14.16
N PHE A 116 -4.74 -4.18 15.41
CA PHE A 116 -4.25 -4.74 16.68
C PHE A 116 -5.33 -4.60 17.76
#